data_AF-C3X959-F1
#
_entry.id   AF-C3X959-F1
#
_cell.length_a   1.000
_cell.length_b   1.000
_cell.length_c   1.000
_cell.angle_alpha   90.00
_cell.angle_beta   90.00
_cell.angle_gamma   90.00
#
_symmetry.space_group_name_H-M   'P 1'
#
loop_
_entity.id
_entity.type
_entity.pdbx_description
1 polymer ?
#
loop_
_entity_poly.entity_id
_entity_poly.type
_entity_poly.pdbx_seq_one_letter_code
_entity_poly.pdbx_strand_id
1 'polypeptide(L)'
;MPSYTYTADSEDYIYIADLGPSPSVFFNGKYEPIYRYAVWNDTKTKILEYSDDLQFLRDKYGTDKQVKVLTYKSFMEEQTSQETDTDQST
;
A
#
# COMPACT_ATOMS: atom_id res chain seq x y z
N MET A 1 -24.30 -18.47 -31.06
CA MET A 1 -24.00 -17.89 -29.74
C MET A 1 -22.50 -17.97 -29.55
N PRO A 2 -21.73 -16.86 -29.61
CA PRO A 2 -20.32 -16.93 -29.25
C PRO A 2 -20.24 -17.17 -27.73
N SER A 3 -19.70 -18.33 -27.35
CA SER A 3 -19.34 -18.64 -25.97
C SER A 3 -18.11 -17.81 -25.64
N TYR A 4 -18.28 -16.74 -24.86
CA TYR A 4 -17.16 -16.03 -24.26
C TYR A 4 -16.52 -16.96 -23.23
N THR A 5 -15.53 -17.72 -23.66
CA THR A 5 -14.56 -18.30 -22.74
C THR A 5 -13.82 -17.12 -22.10
N TYR A 6 -14.18 -16.80 -20.86
CA TYR A 6 -13.38 -15.92 -20.01
C TYR A 6 -12.04 -16.64 -19.82
N THR A 7 -11.10 -16.35 -20.72
CA THR A 7 -9.72 -16.81 -20.60
C THR A 7 -9.18 -16.18 -19.33
N ALA A 8 -9.17 -16.98 -18.26
CA ALA A 8 -8.31 -16.76 -17.11
C ALA A 8 -6.86 -16.99 -17.55
N ASP A 9 -6.37 -16.16 -18.47
CA ASP A 9 -4.99 -16.15 -18.93
C ASP A 9 -4.28 -14.98 -18.25
N SER A 10 -3.49 -15.36 -17.26
CA SER A 10 -2.20 -14.77 -16.88
C SER A 10 -2.15 -13.28 -16.45
N GLU A 11 -1.64 -13.07 -15.24
CA GLU A 11 -1.00 -11.81 -14.76
C GLU A 11 -1.86 -10.71 -14.11
N ASP A 12 -2.98 -11.06 -13.46
CA ASP A 12 -3.61 -10.12 -12.52
C ASP A 12 -2.68 -9.91 -11.30
N TYR A 13 -1.79 -8.92 -11.37
CA TYR A 13 -0.94 -8.52 -10.26
C TYR A 13 -1.81 -8.01 -9.10
N ILE A 14 -1.45 -8.44 -7.89
CA ILE A 14 -2.00 -7.87 -6.67
C ILE A 14 -1.04 -6.81 -6.16
N TYR A 15 -1.56 -5.62 -5.90
CA TYR A 15 -0.82 -4.55 -5.26
C TYR A 15 -1.27 -4.41 -3.82
N ILE A 16 -0.29 -4.23 -2.93
CA ILE A 16 -0.51 -3.88 -1.54
C ILE A 16 0.20 -2.54 -1.32
N ALA A 17 -0.56 -1.46 -1.10
CA ALA A 17 0.05 -0.20 -0.64
C ALA A 17 0.29 -0.27 0.87
N ASP A 18 1.51 0.04 1.29
CA ASP A 18 1.81 0.44 2.66
C ASP A 18 1.61 1.96 2.76
N LEU A 19 0.51 2.35 3.40
CA LEU A 19 0.10 3.74 3.62
C LEU A 19 0.83 4.37 4.82
N GLY A 20 1.73 3.64 5.48
CA GLY A 20 2.51 4.12 6.61
C GLY A 20 1.84 3.80 7.96
N PRO A 21 2.02 4.66 8.99
CA PRO A 21 1.37 4.46 10.28
C PRO A 21 -0.14 4.29 10.12
N SER A 22 -0.77 3.56 11.04
CA SER A 22 -2.23 3.32 11.10
C SER A 22 -2.86 4.31 12.09
N PRO A 23 -3.07 5.60 11.72
CA PRO A 23 -3.67 6.57 12.63
C PRO A 23 -5.18 6.32 12.76
N SER A 24 -5.76 6.82 13.84
CA SER A 24 -7.21 7.00 13.94
C SER A 24 -7.56 8.42 13.53
N VAL A 25 -8.53 8.58 12.63
CA VAL A 25 -9.11 9.90 12.29
C VAL A 25 -10.43 10.09 13.00
N PHE A 26 -10.65 11.31 13.49
CA PHE A 26 -11.93 11.69 14.05
C PHE A 26 -12.81 12.28 12.96
N PHE A 27 -13.90 11.59 12.62
CA PHE A 27 -14.86 12.02 11.60
C PHE A 27 -16.29 11.75 12.09
N ASN A 28 -17.21 12.70 11.86
CA ASN A 28 -18.61 12.61 12.28
C ASN A 28 -18.82 12.21 13.76
N GLY A 29 -17.99 12.72 14.68
CA GLY A 29 -18.14 12.45 16.11
C GLY A 29 -17.60 11.10 16.58
N LYS A 30 -16.97 10.32 15.69
CA LYS A 30 -16.41 9.00 15.97
C LYS A 30 -14.95 8.91 15.53
N TYR A 31 -14.15 8.13 16.25
CA TYR A 31 -12.83 7.72 15.77
C TYR A 31 -12.97 6.51 14.86
N GLU A 32 -12.44 6.63 13.64
CA GLU A 32 -12.33 5.54 12.68
C GLU A 32 -10.85 5.21 12.43
N PRO A 33 -10.46 3.92 12.46
CA PRO A 33 -9.09 3.52 12.17
C PRO A 33 -8.80 3.64 10.68
N ILE A 34 -7.62 4.17 10.34
CA ILE A 34 -7.07 4.11 8.97
C ILE A 34 -6.14 2.92 8.92
N TYR A 35 -6.54 1.89 8.18
CA TYR A 35 -5.71 0.71 7.99
C TYR A 35 -4.41 1.05 7.26
N ARG A 36 -3.32 0.43 7.70
CA ARG A 36 -1.99 0.60 7.10
C ARG A 36 -1.90 0.08 5.67
N TYR A 37 -2.53 -1.06 5.38
CA TYR A 37 -2.43 -1.70 4.07
C TYR A 37 -3.75 -1.65 3.30
N ALA A 38 -3.65 -1.34 2.01
CA ALA A 38 -4.76 -1.42 1.06
C ALA A 38 -4.39 -2.34 -0.11
N VAL A 39 -5.31 -3.24 -0.48
CA VAL A 39 -5.10 -4.22 -1.54
C VAL A 39 -5.97 -3.90 -2.75
N TRP A 40 -5.39 -3.93 -3.95
CA TRP A 40 -6.15 -3.89 -5.20
C TRP A 40 -5.53 -4.79 -6.27
N ASN A 41 -6.28 -5.00 -7.34
CA ASN A 41 -5.83 -5.75 -8.51
C ASN A 41 -5.62 -4.76 -9.66
N ASP A 42 -4.60 -4.98 -10.49
CA ASP A 42 -4.30 -4.17 -11.67
C ASP A 42 -5.53 -3.92 -12.57
N THR A 43 -6.32 -4.97 -12.83
CA THR A 43 -7.46 -4.89 -13.75
C THR A 43 -8.72 -4.33 -13.10
N LYS A 44 -8.81 -4.38 -11.77
CA LYS A 44 -9.96 -3.90 -11.00
C LYS A 44 -9.51 -2.69 -10.21
N THR A 45 -9.75 -1.50 -10.74
CA THR A 45 -9.43 -0.19 -10.14
C THR A 45 -10.22 0.12 -8.86
N LYS A 46 -10.44 -0.89 -8.01
CA LYS A 46 -11.16 -0.83 -6.75
C LYS A 46 -10.34 -1.50 -5.65
N ILE A 47 -10.44 -0.95 -4.45
CA ILE A 47 -9.88 -1.58 -3.27
C ILE A 47 -10.67 -2.85 -2.97
N LEU A 48 -9.94 -3.94 -2.77
CA LEU A 48 -10.46 -5.25 -2.43
C LEU A 48 -10.55 -5.41 -0.92
N GLU A 49 -9.52 -4.95 -0.19
CA GLU A 49 -9.39 -5.18 1.24
C GLU A 49 -8.47 -4.14 1.89
N TYR A 50 -8.72 -3.91 3.17
CA TYR A 50 -7.84 -3.17 4.05
C TYR A 50 -7.42 -4.07 5.22
N SER A 51 -6.17 -3.94 5.68
CA SER A 51 -5.66 -4.69 6.83
C SER A 51 -4.47 -3.94 7.46
N ASP A 52 -4.17 -4.24 8.72
CA ASP A 52 -2.92 -3.82 9.37
C ASP A 52 -1.86 -4.94 9.39
N ASP A 53 -2.20 -6.14 8.90
CA ASP A 53 -1.32 -7.31 8.87
C ASP A 53 -0.87 -7.62 7.44
N LEU A 54 0.38 -7.30 7.12
CA LEU A 54 1.00 -7.57 5.82
C LEU A 54 1.18 -9.07 5.56
N GLN A 55 1.49 -9.86 6.59
CA GLN A 55 1.76 -11.28 6.43
C GLN A 55 0.47 -12.00 6.05
N PHE A 56 -0.63 -11.69 6.75
CA PHE A 56 -1.96 -12.17 6.40
C PHE A 56 -2.33 -11.87 4.95
N LEU A 57 -2.08 -10.63 4.48
CA LEU A 57 -2.38 -10.26 3.10
C LEU A 57 -1.51 -11.00 2.08
N ARG A 58 -0.22 -11.21 2.39
CA ARG A 58 0.69 -11.99 1.54
C ARG A 58 0.27 -13.45 1.44
N ASP A 59 -0.13 -14.06 2.55
CA ASP A 59 -0.57 -15.46 2.55
C ASP A 59 -1.89 -15.61 1.77
N LYS A 60 -2.81 -14.66 1.95
CA LYS A 60 -4.12 -14.66 1.30
C LYS A 60 -4.05 -14.44 -0.21
N TYR A 61 -3.19 -13.52 -0.68
CA TYR A 61 -3.16 -13.11 -2.09
C TYR A 61 -1.92 -13.60 -2.86
N GLY A 62 -0.85 -13.99 -2.16
CA GLY A 62 0.44 -14.37 -2.74
C GLY A 62 0.60 -15.86 -3.04
N THR A 63 -0.36 -16.70 -2.68
CA THR A 63 -0.30 -18.15 -2.94
C THR A 63 -0.28 -18.45 -4.45
N ASP A 64 -1.11 -17.76 -5.23
CA ASP A 64 -1.29 -18.03 -6.67
C ASP A 64 -0.95 -16.83 -7.58
N LYS A 65 -0.58 -15.68 -6.99
CA LYS A 65 -0.39 -14.42 -7.72
C LYS A 65 0.85 -13.68 -7.27
N GLN A 66 1.45 -12.94 -8.20
CA GLN A 66 2.54 -12.04 -7.86
C GLN A 66 2.01 -10.84 -7.06
N VAL A 67 2.56 -10.64 -5.88
CA VAL A 67 2.23 -9.53 -4.97
C VAL A 67 3.31 -8.47 -5.06
N LYS A 68 2.93 -7.24 -5.39
CA LYS A 68 3.80 -6.06 -5.36
C LYS A 68 3.43 -5.20 -4.16
N VAL A 69 4.37 -5.03 -3.23
CA VAL A 69 4.18 -4.12 -2.10
C VAL A 69 4.74 -2.76 -2.46
N LEU A 70 3.88 -1.74 -2.45
CA LEU A 70 4.23 -0.36 -2.75
C LEU A 70 4.37 0.38 -1.42
N THR A 71 5.60 0.76 -1.08
CA THR A 71 5.86 1.52 0.15
C THR A 71 5.88 3.01 -0.16
N TYR A 72 5.09 3.80 0.57
CA TYR A 72 5.17 5.24 0.46
C TYR A 72 6.51 5.74 1.00
N LYS A 73 7.29 6.41 0.15
CA LYS A 73 8.48 7.15 0.56
C LYS A 73 8.09 8.63 0.72
N SER A 74 8.21 9.17 1.92
CA SER A 74 7.94 10.58 2.18
C SER A 74 8.92 11.46 1.40
N PHE A 75 8.38 12.41 0.63
CA PHE A 75 9.20 13.36 -0.14
C PHE A 75 10.03 14.30 0.75
N MET A 76 9.66 14.47 2.03
CA MET A 76 10.27 15.45 2.94
C MET A 76 11.56 14.98 3.65
N GLU A 77 11.86 13.68 3.68
CA GLU A 77 13.05 13.16 4.37
C GLU A 77 14.37 13.41 3.62
N GLU A 78 14.31 13.65 2.29
CA GLU A 78 15.51 13.88 1.47
C GLU A 78 16.13 15.28 1.66
N GLN A 79 15.43 16.23 2.29
CA GLN A 79 15.92 17.60 2.45
C GLN A 79 16.57 17.90 3.81
N THR A 80 16.53 16.98 4.79
CA THR A 80 17.03 17.25 6.15
C THR A 80 18.48 16.79 6.40
N SER A 81 19.13 16.15 5.43
CA SER A 81 20.49 15.61 5.60
C SER A 81 21.61 16.48 5.01
N GLN A 82 21.35 17.74 4.65
CA GLN A 82 22.34 18.59 3.98
C GLN A 82 22.76 19.88 4.71
N GLU A 83 22.33 20.12 5.94
CA GLU A 83 22.84 21.25 6.75
C GLU A 83 23.21 20.80 8.17
N THR A 84 24.30 20.04 8.33
CA THR A 84 25.04 19.96 9.60
C THR A 84 26.51 19.60 9.35
N ASP A 85 27.26 20.54 8.78
CA ASP A 85 28.70 20.70 8.99
C ASP A 85 28.89 22.19 9.37
N THR A 86 29.03 22.57 10.65
CA THR A 86 30.31 22.62 11.42
C THR A 86 31.32 23.52 10.67
N ASP A 87 31.79 24.67 11.16
CA ASP A 87 32.35 24.92 12.49
C ASP A 87 32.69 26.42 12.75
N GLN A 88 32.73 26.75 14.05
CA GLN A 88 33.67 27.60 14.79
C GLN A 88 34.06 29.05 14.41
N SER A 89 33.80 29.92 15.41
CA SER A 89 34.74 30.88 16.04
C SER A 89 35.83 31.56 15.19
N THR A 90 35.78 32.90 15.13
CA THR A 90 36.65 33.83 15.90
C THR A 90 36.06 35.23 15.86
#